data_AF-A0A356AY17-F1
#
_entry.id   AF-A0A356AY17-F1
#
_cell.length_a   1.000
_cell.length_b   1.000
_cell.length_c   1.000
_cell.angle_alpha   90.00
_cell.angle_beta   90.00
_cell.angle_gamma   90.00
#
_symmetry.space_group_name_H-M   'P 1'
#
loop_
_entity.id
_entity.type
_entity.pdbx_description
1 polymer ?
#
loop_
_entity_poly.entity_id
_entity_poly.type
_entity_poly.pdbx_seq_one_letter_code
_entity_poly.pdbx_strand_id
1 'polypeptide(L)'
;ETERAIRKFEKQYPYLVYDQKKKSDVACFFSIKNRDLIKNAAFNSMNGLVAWLQSAMFTQKTPNFVLEDQSLADWQKHKVIVLPQVFMMSDGELQRARDYVSSGGTLVVVDLCGKKTPEGLDRTPEEIRTLLGCKTRFRPIEEFIAKVELGDQTLDEMTYCLAYENTEPIATVGDYCVMARECMGKGEILFIGAKTNLIPFQNVIPFNRDGSSPLFGTALIQSYSVDYMRNTIGKILDYAVDNPHISRISEDYLLNMFESADANHTIAHVVNIGETLSKEKDVRVSMEDPVPDFEMREKTKGNKPIKLAFSCEYAPKAVRILSPEWMMAGQSAEKSIEFSYVNGTVSLQIPEDTFTGYLMVDAIKE
;
A
#
# COMPACT_ATOMS: atom_id res chain seq x y z
N GLU A 1 -31.00 9.07 -0.21
CA GLU A 1 -31.23 8.19 -1.39
C GLU A 1 -29.99 7.40 -1.77
N THR A 2 -28.80 8.02 -1.68
CA THR A 2 -27.47 7.40 -1.89
C THR A 2 -27.24 6.09 -1.13
N GLU A 3 -27.43 6.07 0.19
CA GLU A 3 -27.23 4.85 1.00
C GLU A 3 -28.14 3.70 0.52
N ARG A 4 -29.40 3.99 0.18
CA ARG A 4 -30.35 2.97 -0.29
C ARG A 4 -29.88 2.31 -1.58
N ALA A 5 -29.33 3.08 -2.52
CA ALA A 5 -28.81 2.55 -3.77
C ALA A 5 -27.55 1.70 -3.55
N ILE A 6 -26.62 2.16 -2.69
CA ILE A 6 -25.44 1.38 -2.29
C ILE A 6 -25.87 0.06 -1.65
N ARG A 7 -26.78 0.07 -0.67
CA ARG A 7 -27.30 -1.16 -0.06
C ARG A 7 -27.98 -2.08 -1.07
N LYS A 8 -28.64 -1.53 -2.10
CA LYS A 8 -29.25 -2.32 -3.16
C LYS A 8 -28.18 -2.99 -4.04
N PHE A 9 -27.11 -2.27 -4.37
CA PHE A 9 -25.94 -2.81 -5.08
C PHE A 9 -25.30 -3.95 -4.30
N GLU A 10 -25.00 -3.74 -3.01
CA GLU A 10 -24.40 -4.75 -2.13
C GLU A 10 -25.27 -6.02 -2.03
N LYS A 11 -26.59 -5.87 -1.96
CA LYS A 11 -27.54 -6.99 -1.95
C LYS A 11 -27.63 -7.73 -3.28
N GLN A 12 -27.41 -7.03 -4.39
CA GLN A 12 -27.42 -7.62 -5.73
C GLN A 12 -26.14 -8.42 -6.00
N TYR A 13 -25.00 -8.00 -5.42
CA TYR A 13 -23.69 -8.60 -5.64
C TYR A 13 -22.95 -8.98 -4.34
N PRO A 14 -23.55 -9.77 -3.44
CA PRO A 14 -22.96 -10.03 -2.12
C PRO A 14 -21.62 -10.77 -2.21
N TYR A 15 -21.46 -11.68 -3.17
CA TYR A 15 -20.23 -12.44 -3.43
C TYR A 15 -19.09 -11.56 -3.97
N LEU A 16 -19.41 -10.42 -4.59
CA LEU A 16 -18.43 -9.45 -5.08
C LEU A 16 -18.16 -8.32 -4.07
N VAL A 17 -18.78 -8.32 -2.90
CA VAL A 17 -18.59 -7.24 -1.91
C VAL A 17 -18.13 -7.78 -0.58
N TYR A 18 -18.73 -8.88 -0.11
CA TYR A 18 -18.49 -9.40 1.24
C TYR A 18 -17.62 -10.65 1.27
N ASP A 19 -17.59 -11.43 0.18
CA ASP A 19 -16.92 -12.74 0.14
C ASP A 19 -15.67 -12.72 -0.76
N GLN A 20 -14.77 -11.78 -0.45
CA GLN A 20 -13.57 -11.50 -1.22
C GLN A 20 -12.29 -11.83 -0.45
N LYS A 21 -11.31 -12.38 -1.15
CA LYS A 21 -9.95 -12.61 -0.68
C LYS A 21 -9.02 -11.62 -1.38
N LYS A 22 -8.36 -10.75 -0.61
CA LYS A 22 -7.47 -9.72 -1.16
C LYS A 22 -6.22 -10.35 -1.79
N LYS A 23 -5.91 -9.96 -3.02
CA LYS A 23 -4.62 -10.22 -3.68
C LYS A 23 -3.75 -8.98 -3.48
N SER A 24 -2.60 -9.15 -2.85
CA SER A 24 -1.75 -8.05 -2.40
C SER A 24 -0.37 -8.08 -3.03
N ASP A 25 0.09 -6.94 -3.52
CA ASP A 25 1.43 -6.72 -4.03
C ASP A 25 2.44 -6.58 -2.89
N VAL A 26 2.02 -5.92 -1.82
CA VAL A 26 2.84 -5.64 -0.66
C VAL A 26 2.05 -5.88 0.62
N ALA A 27 2.67 -6.49 1.61
CA ALA A 27 2.13 -6.58 2.95
C ALA A 27 3.09 -5.97 3.97
N CYS A 28 2.56 -5.22 4.94
CA CYS A 28 3.34 -4.69 6.03
C CYS A 28 3.19 -5.58 7.26
N PHE A 29 4.31 -5.97 7.87
CA PHE A 29 4.28 -6.71 9.11
C PHE A 29 3.83 -5.82 10.27
N PHE A 30 2.77 -6.24 10.95
CA PHE A 30 2.25 -5.58 12.14
C PHE A 30 2.51 -6.46 13.36
N SER A 31 3.27 -5.91 14.31
CA SER A 31 3.49 -6.54 15.62
C SER A 31 2.78 -5.77 16.72
N ILE A 32 1.99 -6.52 17.51
CA ILE A 32 1.31 -6.00 18.69
C ILE A 32 2.35 -5.65 19.76
N LYS A 33 3.37 -6.48 19.93
CA LYS A 33 4.49 -6.24 20.85
C LYS A 33 5.20 -4.92 20.53
N ASN A 34 5.44 -4.67 19.25
CA ASN A 34 6.06 -3.43 18.81
C ASN A 34 5.18 -2.21 19.09
N ARG A 35 3.86 -2.31 18.88
CA ARG A 35 2.90 -1.23 19.19
C ARG A 35 2.81 -0.95 20.69
N ASP A 36 2.76 -1.99 21.51
CA ASP A 36 2.39 -1.86 22.93
C ASP A 36 3.59 -1.70 23.87
N LEU A 37 4.75 -2.27 23.52
CA LEU A 37 5.90 -2.37 24.42
C LEU A 37 7.04 -1.41 24.07
N ILE A 38 7.06 -0.84 22.86
CA ILE A 38 8.05 0.18 22.48
C ILE A 38 7.60 1.54 22.99
N LYS A 39 8.49 2.22 23.74
CA LYS A 39 8.28 3.60 24.16
C LYS A 39 8.00 4.49 22.95
N ASN A 40 6.94 5.29 23.02
CA ASN A 40 6.50 6.16 21.92
C ASN A 40 6.32 5.41 20.59
N ALA A 41 5.83 4.16 20.61
CA ALA A 41 5.65 3.33 19.42
C ALA A 41 4.92 4.04 18.27
N ALA A 42 3.94 4.90 18.59
CA ALA A 42 3.26 5.76 17.62
C ALA A 42 4.26 6.50 16.72
N PHE A 43 5.17 7.28 17.31
CA PHE A 43 6.17 8.06 16.59
C PHE A 43 7.33 7.19 16.07
N ASN A 44 7.76 6.21 16.85
CA ASN A 44 8.97 5.44 16.56
C ASN A 44 8.78 4.34 15.51
N SER A 45 7.55 3.89 15.26
CA SER A 45 7.31 2.76 14.35
C SER A 45 5.95 2.81 13.63
N MET A 46 4.85 3.15 14.31
CA MET A 46 3.52 3.10 13.70
C MET A 46 3.33 4.16 12.61
N ASN A 47 3.95 5.33 12.75
CA ASN A 47 4.02 6.32 11.66
C ASN A 47 4.64 5.71 10.40
N GLY A 48 5.71 4.93 10.55
CA GLY A 48 6.35 4.23 9.44
C GLY A 48 5.40 3.23 8.80
N LEU A 49 4.75 2.39 9.61
CA LEU A 49 3.74 1.45 9.13
C LEU A 49 2.63 2.13 8.31
N VAL A 50 2.06 3.23 8.83
CA VAL A 50 1.01 3.98 8.12
C VAL A 50 1.54 4.60 6.82
N ALA A 51 2.75 5.18 6.85
CA ALA A 51 3.38 5.76 5.67
C ALA A 51 3.59 4.71 4.57
N TRP A 52 4.03 3.49 4.92
CA TRP A 52 4.18 2.39 3.95
C TRP A 52 2.85 1.94 3.34
N LEU A 53 1.82 1.75 4.15
CA LEU A 53 0.48 1.37 3.66
C LEU A 53 -0.12 2.43 2.74
N GLN A 54 -0.03 3.70 3.14
CA GLN A 54 -0.53 4.80 2.32
C GLN A 54 0.29 4.98 1.04
N SER A 55 1.61 4.87 1.11
CA SER A 55 2.47 4.95 -0.08
C SER A 55 2.10 3.87 -1.08
N ALA A 56 1.87 2.62 -0.63
CA ALA A 56 1.38 1.55 -1.48
C ALA A 56 0.06 1.91 -2.18
N MET A 57 -0.91 2.44 -1.43
CA MET A 57 -2.19 2.88 -2.01
C MET A 57 -2.00 3.98 -3.06
N PHE A 58 -1.22 5.01 -2.74
CA PHE A 58 -1.01 6.17 -3.62
C PHE A 58 -0.09 5.89 -4.82
N THR A 59 0.68 4.80 -4.80
CA THR A 59 1.39 4.26 -5.97
C THR A 59 0.66 3.08 -6.63
N GLN A 60 -0.62 2.89 -6.29
CA GLN A 60 -1.49 1.90 -6.92
C GLN A 60 -1.02 0.45 -6.76
N LYS A 61 -0.28 0.17 -5.69
CA LYS A 61 -0.03 -1.18 -5.20
C LYS A 61 -1.15 -1.59 -4.26
N THR A 62 -1.38 -2.89 -4.16
CA THR A 62 -2.44 -3.45 -3.30
C THR A 62 -1.87 -3.83 -1.92
N PRO A 63 -2.11 -3.05 -0.84
CA PRO A 63 -1.49 -3.30 0.46
C PRO A 63 -2.23 -4.38 1.26
N ASN A 64 -1.54 -5.07 2.15
CA ASN A 64 -2.13 -5.93 3.17
C ASN A 64 -1.33 -5.88 4.48
N PHE A 65 -1.80 -6.60 5.49
CA PHE A 65 -1.05 -6.86 6.71
C PHE A 65 -0.56 -8.30 6.76
N VAL A 66 0.60 -8.48 7.35
CA VAL A 66 1.04 -9.76 7.89
C VAL A 66 1.12 -9.63 9.41
N LEU A 67 0.59 -10.62 10.14
CA LEU A 67 0.52 -10.61 11.60
C LEU A 67 1.54 -11.58 12.21
N GLU A 68 1.90 -11.34 13.46
CA GLU A 68 2.89 -12.13 14.20
C GLU A 68 2.53 -13.62 14.37
N ASP A 69 1.24 -13.94 14.44
CA ASP A 69 0.70 -15.29 14.63
C ASP A 69 0.50 -16.09 13.33
N GLN A 70 0.62 -15.44 12.17
CA GLN A 70 0.40 -16.07 10.86
C GLN A 70 1.53 -17.02 10.46
N SER A 71 1.18 -18.13 9.82
CA SER A 71 2.14 -19.15 9.41
C SER A 71 3.05 -18.71 8.26
N LEU A 72 4.13 -19.45 8.00
CA LEU A 72 4.96 -19.23 6.81
C LEU A 72 4.14 -19.34 5.50
N ALA A 73 3.17 -20.25 5.45
CA ALA A 73 2.29 -20.41 4.29
C ALA A 73 1.38 -19.19 4.07
N ASP A 74 1.07 -18.43 5.12
CA ASP A 74 0.37 -17.16 4.99
C ASP A 74 1.29 -16.08 4.44
N TRP A 75 2.53 -16.01 4.93
CA TRP A 75 3.53 -15.05 4.42
C TRP A 75 3.82 -15.27 2.93
N GLN A 76 3.89 -16.53 2.50
CA GLN A 76 4.11 -16.93 1.10
C GLN A 76 2.98 -16.54 0.14
N LYS A 77 1.83 -16.07 0.63
CA LYS A 77 0.76 -15.51 -0.22
C LYS A 77 1.07 -14.10 -0.72
N HIS A 78 2.10 -13.46 -0.17
CA HIS A 78 2.48 -12.09 -0.50
C HIS A 78 3.75 -12.07 -1.34
N LYS A 79 3.82 -11.18 -2.33
CA LYS A 79 5.03 -11.00 -3.17
C LYS A 79 6.15 -10.29 -2.39
N VAL A 80 5.77 -9.23 -1.68
CA VAL A 80 6.68 -8.41 -0.87
C VAL A 80 6.13 -8.30 0.54
N ILE A 81 6.99 -8.52 1.53
CA ILE A 81 6.71 -8.21 2.95
C ILE A 81 7.65 -7.11 3.41
N VAL A 82 7.10 -6.04 3.97
CA VAL A 82 7.86 -4.95 4.57
C VAL A 82 7.85 -5.09 6.08
N LEU A 83 9.01 -4.91 6.71
CA LEU A 83 9.17 -4.76 8.15
C LEU A 83 9.46 -3.29 8.46
N PRO A 84 8.43 -2.42 8.56
CA PRO A 84 8.63 -0.99 8.72
C PRO A 84 9.00 -0.67 10.18
N GLN A 85 10.30 -0.64 10.48
CA GLN A 85 10.83 -0.29 11.81
C GLN A 85 10.19 -1.11 12.95
N VAL A 86 10.09 -2.42 12.71
CA VAL A 86 9.58 -3.38 13.68
C VAL A 86 10.71 -3.73 14.63
N PHE A 87 10.86 -2.97 15.71
CA PHE A 87 11.98 -3.11 16.63
C PHE A 87 11.89 -4.35 17.51
N MET A 88 10.68 -4.78 17.88
CA MET A 88 10.49 -5.93 18.77
C MET A 88 10.03 -7.16 18.00
N MET A 89 10.87 -8.20 17.97
CA MET A 89 10.57 -9.49 17.34
C MET A 89 11.19 -10.64 18.16
N SER A 90 10.50 -11.77 18.17
CA SER A 90 11.00 -13.07 18.61
C SER A 90 11.96 -13.66 17.59
N ASP A 91 12.79 -14.60 18.04
CA ASP A 91 13.70 -15.34 17.15
C ASP A 91 12.92 -16.10 16.08
N GLY A 92 11.76 -16.67 16.44
CA GLY A 92 10.90 -17.39 15.51
C GLY A 92 10.29 -16.51 14.41
N GLU A 93 10.00 -15.24 14.69
CA GLU A 93 9.53 -14.29 13.67
C GLU A 93 10.66 -13.90 12.70
N LEU A 94 11.89 -13.69 13.20
CA LEU A 94 13.06 -13.42 12.35
C LEU A 94 13.46 -14.63 11.51
N GLN A 95 13.38 -15.84 12.08
CA GLN A 95 13.59 -17.09 11.34
C GLN A 95 12.50 -17.32 10.29
N ARG A 96 11.24 -17.00 10.59
CA ARG A 96 10.15 -17.06 9.60
C ARG A 96 10.38 -16.08 8.44
N ALA A 97 10.90 -14.88 8.73
CA ALA A 97 11.28 -13.92 7.70
C ALA A 97 12.40 -14.48 6.80
N ARG A 98 13.41 -15.12 7.40
CA ARG A 98 14.46 -15.85 6.65
C ARG A 98 13.89 -16.96 5.76
N ASP A 99 12.97 -17.77 6.29
CA ASP A 99 12.37 -18.88 5.56
C ASP A 99 11.48 -18.40 4.41
N TYR A 100 10.73 -17.32 4.62
CA TYR A 100 9.96 -16.64 3.59
C TYR A 100 10.85 -16.20 2.43
N VAL A 101 11.94 -15.50 2.72
CA VAL A 101 12.93 -15.08 1.71
C VAL A 101 13.52 -16.28 0.99
N SER A 102 13.97 -17.28 1.75
CA SER A 102 14.58 -18.50 1.19
C SER A 102 13.64 -19.25 0.24
N SER A 103 12.33 -19.13 0.46
CA SER A 103 11.29 -19.76 -0.36
C SER A 103 10.93 -18.99 -1.64
N GLY A 104 11.41 -17.76 -1.82
CA GLY A 104 11.16 -16.95 -3.03
C GLY A 104 10.55 -15.57 -2.77
N GLY A 105 10.29 -15.21 -1.51
CA GLY A 105 9.72 -13.92 -1.17
C GLY A 105 10.75 -12.78 -1.19
N THR A 106 10.28 -11.56 -1.44
CA THR A 106 11.07 -10.34 -1.24
C THR A 106 10.72 -9.74 0.12
N LEU A 107 11.74 -9.55 0.97
CA LEU A 107 11.60 -8.93 2.29
C LEU A 107 12.25 -7.54 2.29
N VAL A 108 11.50 -6.51 2.66
CA VAL A 108 12.04 -5.16 2.85
C VAL A 108 12.26 -4.91 4.34
N VAL A 109 13.52 -4.79 4.75
CA VAL A 109 13.92 -4.52 6.13
C VAL A 109 14.26 -3.04 6.27
N VAL A 110 13.50 -2.33 7.09
CA VAL A 110 13.71 -0.89 7.32
C VAL A 110 14.31 -0.67 8.70
N ASP A 111 15.43 0.05 8.74
CA ASP A 111 16.23 0.27 9.95
C ASP A 111 16.65 -1.08 10.60
N LEU A 112 17.09 -1.05 11.85
CA LEU A 112 17.49 -2.24 12.60
C LEU A 112 16.26 -2.99 13.16
N CYS A 113 15.58 -3.73 12.28
CA CYS A 113 14.44 -4.57 12.62
C CYS A 113 14.82 -5.70 13.60
N GLY A 114 13.95 -6.00 14.57
CA GLY A 114 14.19 -7.05 15.56
C GLY A 114 15.28 -6.74 16.60
N LYS A 115 15.68 -5.46 16.74
CA LYS A 115 16.67 -5.03 17.74
C LYS A 115 16.30 -5.28 19.20
N LYS A 116 15.06 -5.67 19.48
CA LYS A 116 14.60 -6.08 20.82
C LYS A 116 13.91 -7.44 20.79
N THR A 117 14.17 -8.26 21.82
CA THR A 117 13.41 -9.49 22.09
C THR A 117 12.00 -9.16 22.63
N PRO A 118 11.06 -10.12 22.67
CA PRO A 118 9.75 -9.92 23.29
C PRO A 118 9.80 -9.51 24.77
N GLU A 119 10.87 -9.87 25.47
CA GLU A 119 11.14 -9.51 26.86
C GLU A 119 11.76 -8.10 26.99
N GLY A 120 12.01 -7.42 25.86
CA GLY A 120 12.54 -6.05 25.82
C GLY A 120 14.07 -5.94 25.81
N LEU A 121 14.78 -7.07 25.81
CA LEU A 121 16.24 -7.13 25.78
C LEU A 121 16.77 -6.68 24.42
N ASP A 122 17.88 -5.93 24.41
CA ASP A 122 18.52 -5.49 23.17
C ASP A 122 19.27 -6.64 22.48
N ARG A 123 19.16 -6.69 21.16
CA ARG A 123 20.01 -7.50 20.28
C ARG A 123 21.05 -6.63 19.60
N THR A 124 22.25 -7.16 19.47
CA THR A 124 23.30 -6.62 18.61
C THR A 124 22.95 -6.78 17.13
N PRO A 125 23.49 -5.93 16.25
CA PRO A 125 23.41 -6.13 14.80
C PRO A 125 23.79 -7.54 14.32
N GLU A 126 24.77 -8.17 14.99
CA GLU A 126 25.26 -9.49 14.63
C GLU A 126 24.28 -10.61 14.98
N GLU A 127 23.57 -10.49 16.11
CA GLU A 127 22.51 -11.43 16.48
C GLU A 127 21.33 -11.35 15.50
N ILE A 128 20.92 -10.13 15.11
CA ILE A 128 19.87 -9.91 14.11
C ILE A 128 20.28 -10.51 12.77
N ARG A 129 21.50 -10.23 12.32
CA ARG A 129 22.09 -10.79 11.09
C ARG A 129 22.05 -12.32 11.11
N THR A 130 22.45 -12.92 12.23
CA THR A 130 22.47 -14.38 12.40
C THR A 130 21.08 -14.99 12.34
N LEU A 131 20.09 -14.36 12.97
CA LEU A 131 18.69 -14.82 12.96
C LEU A 131 18.04 -14.69 11.57
N LEU A 132 18.28 -13.57 10.89
CA LEU A 132 17.86 -13.38 9.49
C LEU A 132 18.63 -14.29 8.52
N GLY A 133 19.80 -14.81 8.92
CA GLY A 133 20.63 -15.67 8.10
C GLY A 133 21.35 -14.96 6.95
N CYS A 134 21.43 -13.62 6.99
CA CYS A 134 22.04 -12.80 5.94
C CYS A 134 23.54 -12.56 6.18
N LYS A 135 24.26 -12.16 5.14
CA LYS A 135 25.69 -11.79 5.18
C LYS A 135 25.89 -10.30 5.38
N THR A 136 24.91 -9.50 4.97
CA THR A 136 24.89 -8.04 5.10
C THR A 136 25.13 -7.64 6.55
N ARG A 137 26.11 -6.77 6.76
CA ARG A 137 26.40 -6.20 8.08
C ARG A 137 25.71 -4.84 8.22
N PHE A 138 25.08 -4.63 9.36
CA PHE A 138 24.48 -3.35 9.72
C PHE A 138 25.52 -2.48 10.43
N ARG A 139 25.67 -1.25 9.98
CA ARG A 139 26.55 -0.25 10.57
C ARG A 139 25.74 1.00 10.92
N PRO A 140 25.45 1.25 12.21
CA PRO A 140 24.91 2.53 12.64
C PRO A 140 25.84 3.67 12.24
N ILE A 141 25.27 4.77 11.77
CA ILE A 141 25.97 5.97 11.33
C ILE A 141 25.33 7.21 11.95
N GLU A 142 26.04 8.34 11.91
CA GLU A 142 25.45 9.63 12.28
C GLU A 142 24.29 9.97 11.35
N GLU A 143 23.24 10.57 11.90
CA GLU A 143 22.04 10.90 11.12
C GLU A 143 22.32 12.01 10.13
N PHE A 144 21.91 11.81 8.87
CA PHE A 144 21.96 12.84 7.85
C PHE A 144 20.74 12.78 6.94
N ILE A 145 20.48 13.88 6.23
CA ILE A 145 19.41 14.00 5.25
C ILE A 145 20.04 14.00 3.87
N ALA A 146 19.52 13.18 2.96
CA ALA A 146 20.02 13.12 1.58
C ALA A 146 18.92 12.70 0.60
N LYS A 147 19.07 13.13 -0.66
CA LYS A 147 18.45 12.47 -1.81
C LYS A 147 19.31 11.28 -2.23
N VAL A 148 18.67 10.27 -2.78
CA VAL A 148 19.31 9.00 -3.10
C VAL A 148 18.81 8.51 -4.46
N GLU A 149 19.73 8.08 -5.32
CA GLU A 149 19.38 7.43 -6.59
C GLU A 149 19.10 5.94 -6.33
N LEU A 150 17.95 5.46 -6.78
CA LEU A 150 17.51 4.06 -6.70
C LEU A 150 17.11 3.61 -8.11
N GLY A 151 17.98 2.85 -8.77
CA GLY A 151 17.79 2.48 -10.17
C GLY A 151 17.84 3.71 -11.09
N ASP A 152 16.76 3.94 -11.83
CA ASP A 152 16.57 5.10 -12.70
C ASP A 152 15.79 6.25 -12.03
N GLN A 153 15.53 6.15 -10.72
CA GLN A 153 14.70 7.10 -9.98
C GLN A 153 15.47 7.79 -8.87
N THR A 154 15.25 9.10 -8.71
CA THR A 154 15.76 9.84 -7.56
C THR A 154 14.71 9.89 -6.45
N LEU A 155 15.03 9.44 -5.25
CA LEU A 155 14.20 9.60 -4.06
C LEU A 155 14.28 11.05 -3.54
N ASP A 156 13.15 11.57 -3.07
CA ASP A 156 13.14 12.82 -2.30
C ASP A 156 13.95 12.68 -0.99
N GLU A 157 14.31 13.80 -0.38
CA GLU A 157 15.18 13.83 0.80
C GLU A 157 14.61 12.99 1.93
N MET A 158 15.40 12.04 2.45
CA MET A 158 15.04 11.21 3.60
C MET A 158 16.14 11.27 4.66
N THR A 159 15.80 11.00 5.91
CA THR A 159 16.78 10.87 7.00
C THR A 159 17.33 9.45 7.04
N TYR A 160 18.65 9.29 7.01
CA TYR A 160 19.37 8.02 7.08
C TYR A 160 20.14 7.92 8.40
N CYS A 161 20.17 6.72 8.98
CA CYS A 161 20.89 6.45 10.23
C CYS A 161 21.56 5.06 10.26
N LEU A 162 21.50 4.32 9.15
CA LEU A 162 22.06 2.99 9.03
C LEU A 162 22.70 2.82 7.64
N ALA A 163 23.91 2.28 7.62
CA ALA A 163 24.60 1.84 6.41
C ALA A 163 24.77 0.32 6.43
N TYR A 164 25.05 -0.24 5.26
CA TYR A 164 25.23 -1.66 5.04
C TYR A 164 26.60 -1.98 4.47
N GLU A 165 27.19 -3.09 4.89
CA GLU A 165 28.49 -3.58 4.42
C GLU A 165 28.40 -5.05 3.99
N ASN A 166 29.35 -5.51 3.17
CA ASN A 166 29.42 -6.89 2.66
C ASN A 166 28.17 -7.34 1.87
N THR A 167 27.62 -6.44 1.06
CA THR A 167 26.38 -6.65 0.32
C THR A 167 26.42 -5.91 -1.02
N GLU A 168 25.49 -6.19 -1.92
CA GLU A 168 25.28 -5.41 -3.14
C GLU A 168 24.64 -4.06 -2.80
N PRO A 169 25.32 -2.92 -3.04
CA PRO A 169 24.72 -1.62 -2.85
C PRO A 169 23.71 -1.35 -3.97
N ILE A 170 22.49 -0.99 -3.61
CA ILE A 170 21.50 -0.47 -4.58
C ILE A 170 21.38 1.04 -4.52
N ALA A 171 21.86 1.66 -3.42
CA ALA A 171 21.96 3.11 -3.31
C ALA A 171 23.01 3.56 -2.29
N THR A 172 23.73 4.64 -2.61
CA THR A 172 24.85 5.17 -1.81
C THR A 172 24.78 6.68 -1.62
N VAL A 173 25.27 7.17 -0.48
CA VAL A 173 25.52 8.59 -0.22
C VAL A 173 26.94 8.76 0.33
N GLY A 174 27.83 9.37 -0.46
CA GLY A 174 29.25 9.38 -0.16
C GLY A 174 29.78 7.94 -0.03
N ASP A 175 30.43 7.64 1.09
CA ASP A 175 30.97 6.30 1.38
C ASP A 175 29.95 5.35 2.03
N TYR A 176 28.71 5.81 2.28
CA TYR A 176 27.68 5.01 2.92
C TYR A 176 26.78 4.31 1.91
N CYS A 177 26.74 2.98 1.95
CA CYS A 177 25.69 2.17 1.33
C CYS A 177 24.42 2.24 2.18
N VAL A 178 23.50 3.13 1.83
CA VAL A 178 22.27 3.39 2.61
C VAL A 178 21.08 2.52 2.21
N MET A 179 21.17 1.87 1.05
CA MET A 179 20.25 0.81 0.64
C MET A 179 21.03 -0.33 -0.01
N ALA A 180 20.67 -1.56 0.35
CA ALA A 180 21.36 -2.75 -0.12
C ALA A 180 20.40 -3.87 -0.52
N ARG A 181 20.90 -4.78 -1.34
CA ARG A 181 20.21 -6.00 -1.75
C ARG A 181 21.06 -7.22 -1.39
N GLU A 182 20.40 -8.25 -0.85
CA GLU A 182 21.01 -9.56 -0.67
C GLU A 182 20.08 -10.68 -1.16
N CYS A 183 20.53 -11.43 -2.17
CA CYS A 183 19.82 -12.63 -2.62
C CYS A 183 20.04 -13.78 -1.63
N MET A 184 18.95 -14.42 -1.20
CA MET A 184 18.96 -15.55 -0.27
C MET A 184 17.99 -16.63 -0.72
N GLY A 185 18.51 -17.82 -1.03
CA GLY A 185 17.69 -18.91 -1.57
C GLY A 185 17.10 -18.52 -2.92
N LYS A 186 15.77 -18.53 -3.02
CA LYS A 186 15.03 -18.13 -4.23
C LYS A 186 14.56 -16.67 -4.21
N GLY A 187 14.69 -15.99 -3.08
CA GLY A 187 14.21 -14.62 -2.88
C GLY A 187 15.33 -13.68 -2.49
N GLU A 188 14.97 -12.57 -1.87
CA GLU A 188 15.91 -11.52 -1.51
C GLU A 188 15.48 -10.68 -0.31
N ILE A 189 16.46 -10.00 0.29
CA ILE A 189 16.25 -8.95 1.27
C ILE A 189 16.69 -7.62 0.69
N LEU A 190 15.80 -6.63 0.75
CA LEU A 190 16.11 -5.22 0.50
C LEU A 190 16.26 -4.51 1.83
N PHE A 191 17.45 -3.99 2.10
CA PHE A 191 17.74 -3.27 3.33
C PHE A 191 17.66 -1.76 3.09
N ILE A 192 16.89 -1.05 3.91
CA ILE A 192 16.63 0.38 3.79
C ILE A 192 17.08 1.09 5.06
N GLY A 193 18.16 1.87 4.97
CA GLY A 193 18.78 2.54 6.12
C GLY A 193 18.12 3.86 6.55
N ALA A 194 16.95 4.14 5.98
CA ALA A 194 16.20 5.37 6.19
C ALA A 194 15.22 5.25 7.37
N LYS A 195 15.00 6.37 8.07
CA LYS A 195 13.98 6.51 9.11
C LYS A 195 12.61 6.79 8.51
N THR A 196 11.95 5.75 8.01
CA THR A 196 10.64 5.92 7.34
C THR A 196 9.52 6.40 8.27
N ASN A 197 9.65 6.28 9.60
CA ASN A 197 8.71 6.87 10.55
C ASN A 197 8.71 8.40 10.56
N LEU A 198 9.76 9.03 10.01
CA LEU A 198 9.83 10.49 9.87
C LEU A 198 9.17 10.97 8.56
N ILE A 199 8.81 10.06 7.66
CA ILE A 199 8.09 10.40 6.44
C ILE A 199 6.66 10.81 6.81
N PRO A 200 6.21 12.01 6.43
CA PRO A 200 4.84 12.43 6.67
C PRO A 200 3.88 11.55 5.87
N PHE A 201 2.78 11.18 6.50
CA PHE A 201 1.66 10.49 5.86
C PHE A 201 0.44 11.39 5.84
N GLN A 202 -0.52 11.08 4.98
CA GLN A 202 -1.76 11.83 4.87
C GLN A 202 -2.64 11.57 6.10
N ASN A 203 -2.70 12.55 7.00
CA ASN A 203 -3.51 12.46 8.21
C ASN A 203 -5.00 12.63 7.92
N VAL A 204 -5.83 12.02 8.78
CA VAL A 204 -7.26 12.31 8.85
C VAL A 204 -7.45 13.75 9.32
N ILE A 205 -8.43 14.44 8.75
CA ILE A 205 -8.78 15.82 9.12
C ILE A 205 -9.62 15.79 10.42
N PRO A 206 -9.12 16.33 11.55
CA PRO A 206 -9.81 16.25 12.83
C PRO A 206 -10.84 17.38 12.97
N PHE A 207 -12.09 17.12 12.59
CA PHE A 207 -13.20 18.07 12.76
C PHE A 207 -13.42 18.46 14.22
N ASN A 208 -13.70 19.74 14.47
CA ASN A 208 -14.07 20.23 15.78
C ASN A 208 -15.44 19.66 16.20
N ARG A 209 -15.47 18.96 17.34
CA ARG A 209 -16.66 18.28 17.86
C ARG A 209 -17.33 19.01 19.03
N ASP A 210 -16.81 20.17 19.44
CA ASP A 210 -17.44 20.99 20.47
C ASP A 210 -18.64 21.73 19.86
N GLY A 211 -19.85 21.28 20.20
CA GLY A 211 -21.10 21.86 19.71
C GLY A 211 -21.36 23.30 20.18
N SER A 212 -20.60 23.81 21.14
CA SER A 212 -20.65 25.22 21.56
C SER A 212 -19.69 26.13 20.77
N SER A 213 -18.77 25.53 20.01
CA SER A 213 -17.81 26.27 19.21
C SER A 213 -18.45 26.80 17.92
N PRO A 214 -18.17 28.05 17.51
CA PRO A 214 -18.57 28.55 16.19
C PRO A 214 -17.86 27.80 15.03
N LEU A 215 -16.89 26.93 15.36
CA LEU A 215 -16.16 26.09 14.41
C LEU A 215 -16.64 24.64 14.39
N PHE A 216 -17.73 24.31 15.09
CA PHE A 216 -18.30 22.95 15.12
C PHE A 216 -18.45 22.39 13.71
N GLY A 217 -18.01 21.14 13.51
CA GLY A 217 -18.07 20.47 12.21
C GLY A 217 -17.09 20.97 11.16
N THR A 218 -16.14 21.84 11.52
CA THR A 218 -15.09 22.32 10.61
C THR A 218 -13.68 21.93 11.08
N ALA A 219 -12.73 21.91 10.15
CA ALA A 219 -11.30 21.68 10.40
C ALA A 219 -10.42 22.43 9.40
N LEU A 220 -9.14 22.56 9.72
CA LEU A 220 -8.13 23.10 8.81
C LEU A 220 -7.33 21.95 8.19
N ILE A 221 -7.15 22.00 6.87
CA ILE A 221 -6.26 21.08 6.16
C ILE A 221 -4.82 21.38 6.58
N GLN A 222 -4.20 20.44 7.29
CA GLN A 222 -2.87 20.63 7.89
C GLN A 222 -1.73 20.34 6.92
N SER A 223 -1.90 19.33 6.05
CA SER A 223 -0.84 18.90 5.15
C SER A 223 -1.36 18.08 3.98
N TYR A 224 -0.64 18.18 2.88
CA TYR A 224 -0.70 17.25 1.75
C TYR A 224 0.63 16.50 1.70
N SER A 225 0.58 15.18 1.82
CA SER A 225 1.79 14.34 1.92
C SER A 225 1.91 13.29 0.80
N VAL A 226 0.93 13.23 -0.11
CA VAL A 226 0.85 12.23 -1.16
C VAL A 226 2.05 12.29 -2.12
N ASP A 227 2.41 13.47 -2.62
CA ASP A 227 3.54 13.61 -3.57
C ASP A 227 4.86 13.18 -2.93
N TYR A 228 5.10 13.57 -1.68
CA TYR A 228 6.31 13.19 -0.95
C TYR A 228 6.35 11.68 -0.66
N MET A 229 5.23 11.06 -0.28
CA MET A 229 5.12 9.60 -0.12
C MET A 229 5.41 8.87 -1.44
N ARG A 230 4.84 9.34 -2.56
CA ARG A 230 5.10 8.79 -3.90
C ARG A 230 6.57 8.87 -4.28
N ASN A 231 7.22 9.98 -3.97
CA ASN A 231 8.63 10.23 -4.30
C ASN A 231 9.65 9.63 -3.32
N THR A 232 9.21 9.03 -2.22
CA THR A 232 10.07 8.37 -1.24
C THR A 232 9.74 6.88 -1.20
N ILE A 233 8.90 6.44 -0.26
CA ILE A 233 8.51 5.03 -0.09
C ILE A 233 7.87 4.48 -1.37
N GLY A 234 7.09 5.29 -2.09
CA GLY A 234 6.43 4.88 -3.33
C GLY A 234 7.41 4.37 -4.39
N LYS A 235 8.54 5.06 -4.57
CA LYS A 235 9.62 4.64 -5.47
C LYS A 235 10.36 3.40 -4.98
N ILE A 236 10.53 3.25 -3.66
CA ILE A 236 11.06 2.01 -3.07
C ILE A 236 10.12 0.83 -3.35
N LEU A 237 8.80 1.05 -3.27
CA LEU A 237 7.80 0.04 -3.61
C LEU A 237 7.76 -0.29 -5.10
N ASP A 238 7.96 0.70 -5.98
CA ASP A 238 8.08 0.47 -7.41
C ASP A 238 9.34 -0.36 -7.74
N TYR A 239 10.44 -0.16 -7.00
CA TYR A 239 11.64 -1.01 -7.11
C TYR A 239 11.42 -2.42 -6.54
N ALA A 240 10.71 -2.55 -5.42
CA ALA A 240 10.53 -3.85 -4.75
C ALA A 240 9.44 -4.73 -5.40
N VAL A 241 8.48 -4.14 -6.10
CA VAL A 241 7.35 -4.84 -6.72
C VAL A 241 7.51 -4.83 -8.25
N ASP A 242 8.29 -5.78 -8.76
CA ASP A 242 8.57 -5.90 -10.20
C ASP A 242 7.32 -6.11 -11.05
N ASN A 243 6.39 -6.93 -10.57
CA ASN A 243 5.20 -7.36 -11.32
C ASN A 243 3.93 -7.15 -10.48
N PRO A 244 3.35 -5.94 -10.45
CA PRO A 244 2.13 -5.68 -9.69
C PRO A 244 0.91 -6.42 -10.28
N HIS A 245 -0.08 -6.72 -9.45
CA HIS A 245 -1.32 -7.39 -9.85
C HIS A 245 -2.17 -6.53 -10.78
N ILE A 246 -2.09 -5.20 -10.64
CA ILE A 246 -2.77 -4.24 -11.50
C ILE A 246 -1.70 -3.29 -12.05
N SER A 247 -1.71 -3.06 -13.36
CA SER A 247 -0.84 -2.08 -13.99
C SER A 247 -1.20 -0.66 -13.57
N ARG A 248 -0.19 0.18 -13.38
CA ARG A 248 -0.36 1.57 -12.98
C ARG A 248 -1.13 2.37 -14.05
N ILE A 249 -2.10 3.14 -13.59
CA ILE A 249 -2.85 4.14 -14.35
C ILE A 249 -2.20 5.50 -14.08
N SER A 250 -2.14 6.37 -15.09
CA SER A 250 -1.43 7.66 -15.01
C SER A 250 -2.02 8.67 -14.02
N GLU A 251 -3.27 8.50 -13.65
CA GLU A 251 -4.06 9.44 -12.86
C GLU A 251 -4.21 8.98 -11.40
N ASP A 252 -4.82 9.84 -10.59
CA ASP A 252 -5.02 9.62 -9.15
C ASP A 252 -6.19 8.66 -8.87
N TYR A 253 -5.90 7.36 -8.96
CA TYR A 253 -6.81 6.28 -8.56
C TYR A 253 -6.22 5.45 -7.42
N LEU A 254 -7.09 4.88 -6.59
CA LEU A 254 -6.76 3.75 -5.72
C LEU A 254 -7.22 2.46 -6.36
N LEU A 255 -6.33 1.47 -6.39
CA LEU A 255 -6.58 0.16 -6.98
C LEU A 255 -6.47 -0.93 -5.92
N ASN A 256 -7.42 -1.87 -5.91
CA ASN A 256 -7.33 -3.07 -5.09
C ASN A 256 -7.77 -4.29 -5.91
N MET A 257 -7.08 -5.41 -5.72
CA MET A 257 -7.41 -6.66 -6.39
C MET A 257 -7.91 -7.70 -5.38
N PHE A 258 -8.93 -8.43 -5.79
CA PHE A 258 -9.54 -9.49 -5.00
C PHE A 258 -9.87 -10.70 -5.87
N GLU A 259 -10.09 -11.81 -5.21
CA GLU A 259 -10.67 -13.02 -5.76
C GLU A 259 -11.93 -13.36 -4.96
N SER A 260 -12.99 -13.82 -5.61
CA SER A 260 -14.16 -14.34 -4.88
C SER A 260 -13.77 -15.59 -4.09
N ALA A 261 -14.48 -15.90 -3.01
CA ALA A 261 -14.12 -17.05 -2.19
C ALA A 261 -14.17 -18.39 -2.92
N ASP A 262 -15.03 -18.52 -3.93
CA ASP A 262 -15.17 -19.66 -4.84
C ASP A 262 -14.17 -19.67 -6.00
N ALA A 263 -13.32 -18.64 -6.12
CA ALA A 263 -12.33 -18.46 -7.17
C ALA A 263 -12.89 -18.42 -8.61
N ASN A 264 -14.18 -18.04 -8.76
CA ASN A 264 -14.80 -17.84 -10.07
C ASN A 264 -14.66 -16.41 -10.60
N HIS A 265 -14.24 -15.46 -9.75
CA HIS A 265 -14.15 -14.05 -10.07
C HIS A 265 -12.78 -13.47 -9.68
N THR A 266 -12.19 -12.70 -10.59
CA THR A 266 -11.06 -11.82 -10.33
C THR A 266 -11.56 -10.39 -10.42
N ILE A 267 -11.39 -9.63 -9.33
CA ILE A 267 -12.12 -8.39 -9.12
C ILE A 267 -11.13 -7.26 -8.89
N ALA A 268 -11.17 -6.24 -9.74
CA ALA A 268 -10.40 -5.01 -9.57
C ALA A 268 -11.34 -3.88 -9.12
N HIS A 269 -11.06 -3.29 -7.96
CA HIS A 269 -11.72 -2.09 -7.48
C HIS A 269 -10.92 -0.88 -7.93
N VAL A 270 -11.60 0.10 -8.52
CA VAL A 270 -11.03 1.35 -9.02
C VAL A 270 -11.77 2.50 -8.36
N VAL A 271 -11.04 3.30 -7.58
CA VAL A 271 -11.60 4.44 -6.84
C VAL A 271 -10.93 5.71 -7.31
N ASN A 272 -11.69 6.68 -7.80
CA ASN A 272 -11.17 7.98 -8.18
C ASN A 272 -10.87 8.81 -6.92
N ILE A 273 -9.64 9.33 -6.83
CA ILE A 273 -9.20 10.16 -5.70
C ILE A 273 -8.63 11.52 -6.11
N GLY A 274 -8.69 11.89 -7.40
CA GLY A 274 -7.95 13.03 -7.96
C GLY A 274 -8.23 14.38 -7.31
N GLU A 275 -9.46 14.62 -6.85
CA GLU A 275 -9.83 15.88 -6.18
C GLU A 275 -10.30 15.67 -4.74
N THR A 276 -10.03 14.49 -4.16
CA THR A 276 -10.48 14.15 -2.80
C THR A 276 -9.57 14.73 -1.70
N LEU A 277 -8.34 15.11 -2.05
CA LEU A 277 -7.34 15.64 -1.13
C LEU A 277 -6.83 16.99 -1.62
N SER A 278 -7.05 18.04 -0.83
CA SER A 278 -6.53 19.37 -1.17
C SER A 278 -5.02 19.43 -1.02
N LYS A 279 -4.36 20.06 -1.99
CA LYS A 279 -2.95 20.44 -1.90
C LYS A 279 -2.73 21.74 -1.12
N GLU A 280 -3.80 22.51 -0.92
CA GLU A 280 -3.75 23.78 -0.19
C GLU A 280 -3.79 23.56 1.32
N LYS A 281 -2.88 24.22 2.03
CA LYS A 281 -2.81 24.20 3.50
C LYS A 281 -3.64 25.34 4.08
N ASP A 282 -4.06 25.16 5.33
CA ASP A 282 -4.82 26.15 6.11
C ASP A 282 -6.16 26.55 5.47
N VAL A 283 -6.65 25.74 4.53
CA VAL A 283 -8.03 25.83 4.02
C VAL A 283 -8.96 25.20 5.05
N ARG A 284 -10.02 25.93 5.39
CA ARG A 284 -11.06 25.41 6.27
C ARG A 284 -12.04 24.58 5.47
N VAL A 285 -12.28 23.37 5.94
CA VAL A 285 -13.28 22.46 5.40
C VAL A 285 -14.34 22.11 6.45
N SER A 286 -15.53 21.78 5.97
CA SER A 286 -16.71 21.34 6.73
C SER A 286 -16.99 19.85 6.47
N MET A 287 -17.69 19.18 7.39
CA MET A 287 -18.26 17.85 7.15
C MET A 287 -19.32 17.87 6.03
N GLU A 288 -19.84 19.04 5.68
CA GLU A 288 -20.81 19.25 4.61
C GLU A 288 -20.16 19.59 3.26
N ASP A 289 -18.83 19.78 3.24
CA ASP A 289 -18.16 20.11 1.99
C ASP A 289 -18.25 18.94 0.99
N PRO A 290 -18.57 19.24 -0.28
CA PRO A 290 -18.48 18.29 -1.38
C PRO A 290 -17.17 17.50 -1.40
N VAL A 291 -17.26 16.21 -1.70
CA VAL A 291 -16.16 15.48 -2.32
C VAL A 291 -16.52 15.33 -3.80
N PRO A 292 -15.99 16.15 -4.73
CA PRO A 292 -16.52 16.29 -6.08
C PRO A 292 -16.75 14.97 -6.82
N ASP A 293 -15.77 14.05 -6.77
CA ASP A 293 -15.84 12.74 -7.43
C ASP A 293 -16.92 11.81 -6.84
N PHE A 294 -17.42 12.09 -5.65
CA PHE A 294 -18.51 11.37 -4.99
C PHE A 294 -19.81 12.18 -4.94
N GLU A 295 -19.81 13.38 -5.53
CA GLU A 295 -21.00 14.17 -5.72
C GLU A 295 -21.66 13.87 -7.06
N MET A 296 -22.80 13.20 -7.00
CA MET A 296 -23.65 12.89 -8.16
C MET A 296 -24.46 14.12 -8.59
N ARG A 297 -23.80 15.16 -9.14
CA ARG A 297 -24.46 16.34 -9.73
C ARG A 297 -24.50 16.21 -11.26
N GLU A 298 -25.51 16.78 -11.92
CA GLU A 298 -25.66 16.75 -13.40
C GLU A 298 -24.46 17.30 -14.20
N LYS A 299 -23.47 17.90 -13.54
CA LYS A 299 -22.28 18.51 -14.16
C LYS A 299 -20.95 17.93 -13.66
N THR A 300 -20.97 16.87 -12.87
CA THR A 300 -19.73 16.23 -12.42
C THR A 300 -19.12 15.52 -13.63
N LYS A 301 -17.90 15.91 -14.03
CA LYS A 301 -17.13 15.16 -15.01
C LYS A 301 -16.76 13.82 -14.39
N GLY A 302 -16.94 12.74 -15.12
CA GLY A 302 -16.52 11.43 -14.64
C GLY A 302 -15.02 11.22 -14.84
N ASN A 303 -14.65 9.94 -14.82
CA ASN A 303 -13.29 9.52 -15.04
C ASN A 303 -12.77 9.96 -16.42
N LYS A 304 -11.47 10.24 -16.52
CA LYS A 304 -10.74 10.25 -17.80
C LYS A 304 -10.69 8.83 -18.39
N PRO A 305 -10.36 8.63 -19.68
CA PRO A 305 -10.18 7.29 -20.25
C PRO A 305 -9.13 6.48 -19.47
N ILE A 306 -9.47 5.27 -19.04
CA ILE A 306 -8.57 4.39 -18.27
C ILE A 306 -8.21 3.16 -19.09
N LYS A 307 -6.91 2.92 -19.27
CA LYS A 307 -6.39 1.62 -19.71
C LYS A 307 -6.11 0.79 -18.47
N LEU A 308 -6.96 -0.20 -18.21
CA LEU A 308 -6.80 -1.09 -17.07
C LEU A 308 -6.24 -2.42 -17.56
N ALA A 309 -5.16 -2.88 -16.92
CA ALA A 309 -4.62 -4.22 -17.10
C ALA A 309 -4.37 -4.86 -15.74
N PHE A 310 -4.79 -6.11 -15.56
CA PHE A 310 -4.62 -6.83 -14.29
C PHE A 310 -4.41 -8.34 -14.50
N SER A 311 -3.70 -8.94 -13.55
CA SER A 311 -3.41 -10.37 -13.55
C SER A 311 -4.67 -11.20 -13.30
N CYS A 312 -4.89 -12.25 -14.10
CA CYS A 312 -5.99 -13.18 -13.98
C CYS A 312 -5.52 -14.60 -14.35
N GLU A 313 -5.70 -15.54 -13.42
CA GLU A 313 -5.13 -16.89 -13.51
C GLU A 313 -5.85 -17.81 -14.51
N TYR A 314 -6.97 -17.35 -15.07
CA TYR A 314 -7.77 -18.06 -16.06
C TYR A 314 -8.12 -17.12 -17.21
N ALA A 315 -8.43 -17.70 -18.37
CA ALA A 315 -9.04 -16.96 -19.48
C ALA A 315 -10.50 -16.65 -19.13
N PRO A 316 -10.89 -15.38 -18.91
CA PRO A 316 -12.26 -15.07 -18.55
C PRO A 316 -13.21 -15.35 -19.72
N LYS A 317 -14.40 -15.84 -19.42
CA LYS A 317 -15.48 -15.96 -20.41
C LYS A 317 -16.11 -14.59 -20.71
N ALA A 318 -16.18 -13.74 -19.70
CA ALA A 318 -16.71 -12.39 -19.81
C ALA A 318 -16.01 -11.46 -18.83
N VAL A 319 -15.98 -10.18 -19.18
CA VAL A 319 -15.62 -9.09 -18.26
C VAL A 319 -16.77 -8.10 -18.22
N ARG A 320 -17.13 -7.68 -17.01
CA ARG A 320 -18.13 -6.63 -16.80
C ARG A 320 -17.58 -5.57 -15.86
N ILE A 321 -18.14 -4.38 -16.01
CA ILE A 321 -17.92 -3.27 -15.10
C ILE A 321 -19.19 -3.01 -14.31
N LEU A 322 -19.06 -2.70 -13.03
CA LEU A 322 -20.16 -2.45 -12.13
C LEU A 322 -19.97 -1.16 -11.35
N SER A 323 -21.03 -0.37 -11.18
CA SER A 323 -21.01 0.80 -10.33
C SER A 323 -22.37 1.02 -9.64
N PRO A 324 -22.40 1.32 -8.32
CA PRO A 324 -23.62 1.73 -7.63
C PRO A 324 -24.14 3.09 -8.13
N GLU A 325 -23.30 3.90 -8.77
CA GLU A 325 -23.65 5.22 -9.31
C GLU A 325 -24.69 5.14 -10.43
N TRP A 326 -24.59 4.12 -11.28
CA TRP A 326 -25.57 3.92 -12.36
C TRP A 326 -26.95 3.57 -11.80
N MET A 327 -27.02 2.79 -10.72
CA MET A 327 -28.29 2.47 -10.07
C MET A 327 -28.96 3.72 -9.49
N MET A 328 -28.17 4.66 -8.96
CA MET A 328 -28.69 5.96 -8.49
C MET A 328 -29.25 6.78 -9.64
N ALA A 329 -28.64 6.70 -10.83
CA ALA A 329 -29.15 7.32 -12.06
C ALA A 329 -30.29 6.54 -12.74
N GLY A 330 -30.84 5.49 -12.10
CA GLY A 330 -31.92 4.67 -12.66
C GLY A 330 -31.50 3.73 -13.79
N GLN A 331 -30.19 3.51 -13.97
CA GLN A 331 -29.61 2.62 -14.97
C GLN A 331 -29.28 1.24 -14.38
N SER A 332 -28.93 0.28 -15.24
CA SER A 332 -28.35 -1.00 -14.82
C SER A 332 -27.04 -0.77 -14.05
N ALA A 333 -26.85 -1.53 -12.97
CA ALA A 333 -25.63 -1.51 -12.16
C ALA A 333 -24.41 -2.09 -12.88
N GLU A 334 -24.62 -2.82 -13.97
CA GLU A 334 -23.59 -3.53 -14.71
C GLU A 334 -23.65 -3.23 -16.21
N LYS A 335 -22.47 -3.25 -16.84
CA LYS A 335 -22.28 -3.16 -18.29
C LYS A 335 -21.19 -4.17 -18.70
N SER A 336 -21.43 -4.96 -19.74
CA SER A 336 -20.39 -5.77 -20.35
C SER A 336 -19.37 -4.87 -21.05
N ILE A 337 -18.11 -5.31 -21.08
CA ILE A 337 -17.05 -4.57 -21.74
C ILE A 337 -16.16 -5.50 -22.56
N GLU A 338 -15.72 -5.00 -23.72
CA GLU A 338 -14.72 -5.69 -24.53
C GLU A 338 -13.39 -5.75 -23.78
N PHE A 339 -12.73 -6.89 -23.88
CA PHE A 339 -11.44 -7.13 -23.24
C PHE A 339 -10.55 -8.01 -24.11
N SER A 340 -9.27 -8.03 -23.76
CA SER A 340 -8.31 -8.99 -24.29
C SER A 340 -7.69 -9.77 -23.14
N TYR A 341 -7.34 -11.03 -23.40
CA TYR A 341 -6.64 -11.88 -22.45
C TYR A 341 -5.38 -12.45 -23.10
N VAL A 342 -4.22 -12.04 -22.60
CA VAL A 342 -2.91 -12.46 -23.11
C VAL A 342 -2.00 -12.77 -21.93
N ASN A 343 -1.42 -13.97 -21.92
CA ASN A 343 -0.43 -14.40 -20.92
C ASN A 343 -0.84 -14.14 -19.47
N GLY A 344 -2.07 -14.50 -19.09
CA GLY A 344 -2.53 -14.31 -17.70
C GLY A 344 -2.91 -12.86 -17.36
N THR A 345 -3.02 -11.97 -18.35
CA THR A 345 -3.39 -10.56 -18.13
C THR A 345 -4.67 -10.23 -18.87
N VAL A 346 -5.65 -9.68 -18.15
CA VAL A 346 -6.85 -9.07 -18.73
C VAL A 346 -6.55 -7.60 -19.00
N SER A 347 -6.84 -7.11 -20.20
CA SER A 347 -6.70 -5.70 -20.57
C SER A 347 -7.98 -5.15 -21.19
N LEU A 348 -8.43 -3.98 -20.74
CA LEU A 348 -9.63 -3.30 -21.21
C LEU A 348 -9.47 -1.78 -21.21
N GLN A 349 -10.35 -1.10 -21.94
CA GLN A 349 -10.44 0.36 -21.99
C GLN A 349 -11.75 0.81 -21.35
N ILE A 350 -11.67 1.52 -20.22
CA ILE A 350 -12.82 2.19 -19.62
C ILE A 350 -12.94 3.57 -20.32
N PRO A 351 -14.08 3.88 -20.96
CA PRO A 351 -14.30 5.18 -21.59
C PRO A 351 -14.27 6.32 -20.58
N GLU A 352 -14.10 7.55 -21.08
CA GLU A 352 -14.37 8.74 -20.26
C GLU A 352 -15.82 8.80 -19.79
N ASP A 353 -16.06 9.53 -18.71
CA ASP A 353 -17.41 9.77 -18.15
C ASP A 353 -18.21 8.49 -17.87
N THR A 354 -17.51 7.41 -17.52
CA THR A 354 -18.13 6.11 -17.19
C THR A 354 -18.59 6.06 -15.74
N PHE A 355 -17.80 6.57 -14.80
CA PHE A 355 -18.11 6.67 -13.37
C PHE A 355 -17.41 7.91 -12.78
N THR A 356 -17.85 8.40 -11.63
CA THR A 356 -17.21 9.54 -10.95
C THR A 356 -16.31 9.08 -9.82
N GLY A 357 -16.79 8.19 -8.94
CA GLY A 357 -16.13 7.84 -7.68
C GLY A 357 -15.66 6.39 -7.62
N TYR A 358 -16.55 5.42 -7.88
CA TYR A 358 -16.27 4.00 -7.70
C TYR A 358 -16.69 3.13 -8.91
N LEU A 359 -15.77 2.26 -9.31
CA LEU A 359 -15.99 1.22 -10.31
C LEU A 359 -15.41 -0.11 -9.83
N MET A 360 -16.14 -1.19 -10.08
CA MET A 360 -15.66 -2.56 -9.96
C MET A 360 -15.53 -3.16 -11.36
N VAL A 361 -14.41 -3.83 -11.63
CA VAL A 361 -14.22 -4.65 -12.82
C VAL A 361 -14.17 -6.11 -12.40
N ASP A 362 -15.05 -6.93 -12.98
CA ASP A 362 -15.24 -8.33 -12.63
C ASP A 362 -14.95 -9.21 -13.85
N ALA A 363 -13.87 -9.99 -13.79
CA ALA A 363 -13.52 -11.00 -14.78
C ALA A 363 -14.07 -12.36 -14.33
N ILE A 364 -14.94 -12.96 -15.14
CA ILE A 364 -15.74 -14.14 -14.78
C ILE A 364 -15.17 -15.37 -15.47
N LYS A 365 -14.99 -16.46 -14.71
CA LYS A 365 -14.43 -17.71 -15.22
C LYS A 365 -15.41 -18.52 -16.10
N GLU A 366 -16.67 -18.65 -15.69
CA GLU A 366 -17.70 -19.51 -16.34
C GLU A 366 -19.01 -18.81 -16.69
#